data_AF-A0A3D0WW79-F1
#
_entry.id   AF-A0A3D0WW79-F1
#
_cell.length_a   1.000
_cell.length_b   1.000
_cell.length_c   1.000
_cell.angle_alpha   90.00
_cell.angle_beta   90.00
_cell.angle_gamma   90.00
#
_symmetry.space_group_name_H-M   'P 1'
#
loop_
_entity.id
_entity.type
_entity.pdbx_description
1 polymer ?
#
loop_
_entity_poly.entity_id
_entity_poly.type
_entity_poly.pdbx_seq_one_letter_code
_entity_poly.pdbx_strand_id
1 'polypeptide(L)'
;MKKYVSLLPAVLLTAAVLLSCQSEKTFEVKGELSAAGDQTLYLEHRGLGGVELLDSVKLKENGKFAFKEKAPVNPEFYQLRVGSQVAVFAIDSIETLQVRGDAKDLASTLSIENSPVNEQIRQIDSQTRQVNIRISEAEKKHTAKAID
;
A
#
# COMPACT_ATOMS: atom_id res chain seq x y z
N MET A 1 -26.82 29.74 -49.30
CA MET A 1 -25.92 28.68 -48.79
C MET A 1 -24.85 29.19 -47.80
N LYS A 2 -25.08 30.30 -47.06
CA LYS A 2 -24.07 30.95 -46.20
C LYS A 2 -24.31 30.78 -44.68
N LYS A 3 -25.43 30.18 -44.26
CA LYS A 3 -25.81 30.06 -42.83
C LYS A 3 -25.27 28.79 -42.15
N TYR A 4 -24.91 27.75 -42.91
CA TYR A 4 -24.41 26.49 -42.35
C TYR A 4 -22.90 26.51 -42.06
N VAL A 5 -22.13 27.38 -42.72
CA VAL A 5 -20.67 27.51 -42.49
C VAL A 5 -20.38 28.12 -41.10
N SER A 6 -21.28 28.92 -40.54
CA SER A 6 -21.15 29.52 -39.21
C SER A 6 -21.40 28.54 -38.05
N LEU A 7 -21.98 27.36 -38.33
CA LEU A 7 -22.29 26.33 -37.32
C LEU A 7 -21.19 25.26 -37.17
N LEU A 8 -20.25 25.17 -38.12
CA LEU A 8 -19.13 24.24 -38.05
C LEU A 8 -18.18 24.45 -36.85
N PRO A 9 -17.78 25.67 -36.45
CA PRO A 9 -16.87 25.85 -35.32
C PRO A 9 -17.53 25.52 -33.98
N ALA A 10 -18.86 25.66 -33.86
CA ALA A 10 -19.60 25.32 -32.64
C ALA A 10 -19.70 23.80 -32.41
N VAL A 11 -19.81 23.01 -33.48
CA VAL A 11 -19.86 21.53 -33.40
C VAL A 11 -18.48 20.92 -33.13
N LEU A 12 -17.40 21.54 -33.63
CA LEU A 12 -16.03 21.11 -33.29
C LEU A 12 -15.67 21.40 -31.83
N LEU A 13 -16.15 22.52 -31.26
CA LEU A 13 -15.87 22.89 -29.89
C LEU A 13 -16.59 21.97 -28.88
N THR A 14 -17.79 21.48 -29.19
CA THR A 14 -18.52 20.53 -28.34
C THR A 14 -17.93 19.13 -28.35
N ALA A 15 -17.31 18.70 -29.47
CA ALA A 15 -16.62 17.41 -29.56
C ALA A 15 -15.32 17.37 -28.73
N ALA A 16 -14.61 18.50 -28.59
CA ALA A 16 -13.37 18.58 -27.80
C ALA A 16 -13.62 18.50 -26.28
N VAL A 17 -14.81 18.91 -25.81
CA VAL A 17 -15.17 18.86 -24.38
C VAL A 17 -15.45 17.42 -23.91
N LEU A 18 -15.82 16.50 -24.81
CA LEU A 18 -16.11 15.10 -24.46
C LEU A 18 -14.87 14.22 -24.31
N LEU A 19 -13.70 14.66 -24.77
CA LEU A 19 -12.42 13.98 -24.56
C LEU A 19 -11.68 14.49 -23.32
N SER A 20 -12.21 15.53 -22.68
CA SER A 20 -11.66 16.11 -21.46
C SER A 20 -12.24 15.37 -20.25
N CYS A 21 -11.40 14.54 -19.63
CA CYS A 21 -11.51 14.08 -18.25
C CYS A 21 -12.34 12.80 -17.99
N GLN A 22 -11.79 11.65 -18.40
CA GLN A 22 -11.85 10.46 -17.54
C GLN A 22 -10.52 10.39 -16.78
N SER A 23 -10.40 11.11 -15.68
CA SER A 23 -9.28 10.89 -14.75
C SER A 23 -9.44 9.51 -14.15
N GLU A 24 -8.51 8.59 -14.43
CA GLU A 24 -8.48 7.30 -13.75
C GLU A 24 -8.38 7.54 -12.24
N LYS A 25 -9.20 6.83 -11.46
CA LYS A 25 -9.10 6.89 -9.99
C LYS A 25 -7.74 6.35 -9.57
N THR A 26 -7.10 7.02 -8.62
CA THR A 26 -5.80 6.62 -8.08
C THR A 26 -5.86 6.58 -6.57
N PHE A 27 -5.03 5.73 -5.96
CA PHE A 27 -4.71 5.82 -4.55
C PHE A 27 -3.28 6.34 -4.36
N GLU A 28 -3.04 6.99 -3.23
CA GLU A 28 -1.72 7.41 -2.78
C GLU A 28 -1.39 6.70 -1.47
N VAL A 29 -0.17 6.19 -1.33
CA VAL A 29 0.38 5.72 -0.05
C VAL A 29 1.57 6.59 0.27
N LYS A 30 1.46 7.43 1.29
CA LYS A 30 2.54 8.34 1.68
C LYS A 30 2.75 8.33 3.19
N GLY A 31 3.91 8.78 3.60
CA GLY A 31 4.25 8.72 5.01
C GLY A 31 5.71 8.96 5.31
N GLU A 32 6.08 8.55 6.52
CA GLU A 32 7.45 8.65 7.04
C GLU A 32 7.81 7.37 7.78
N LEU A 33 8.95 6.77 7.43
CA LEU A 33 9.53 5.63 8.15
C LEU A 33 10.76 6.08 8.94
N SER A 34 10.76 5.88 10.26
CA SER A 34 11.96 6.06 11.07
C SER A 34 13.02 5.02 10.73
N ALA A 35 14.27 5.29 11.09
CA ALA A 35 15.40 4.39 10.86
C ALA A 35 15.58 3.93 9.38
N ALA A 36 15.00 4.68 8.44
CA ALA A 36 14.99 4.44 7.00
C ALA A 36 16.37 4.21 6.38
N GLY A 37 17.36 5.02 6.77
CA GLY A 37 18.70 4.99 6.15
C GLY A 37 18.64 5.10 4.62
N ASP A 38 19.56 4.42 3.95
CA ASP A 38 19.66 4.31 2.48
C ASP A 38 18.86 3.12 1.91
N GLN A 39 17.86 2.61 2.64
CA GLN A 39 17.10 1.42 2.24
C GLN A 39 16.08 1.74 1.11
N THR A 40 15.72 0.72 0.34
CA THR A 40 14.64 0.83 -0.66
C THR A 40 13.33 0.31 -0.06
N LEU A 41 12.30 1.13 -0.15
CA LEU A 41 10.92 0.78 0.15
C LEU A 41 10.22 0.38 -1.14
N TYR A 42 9.53 -0.75 -1.11
CA TYR A 42 8.75 -1.28 -2.24
C TYR A 42 7.27 -1.25 -1.90
N LEU A 43 6.45 -0.83 -2.87
CA LEU A 43 5.01 -1.02 -2.86
C LEU A 43 4.68 -2.20 -3.78
N GLU A 44 3.97 -3.20 -3.24
CA GLU A 44 3.66 -4.43 -3.97
C GLU A 44 2.19 -4.77 -3.80
N HIS A 45 1.55 -5.23 -4.87
CA HIS A 45 0.20 -5.76 -4.87
C HIS A 45 0.22 -7.24 -4.47
N ARG A 46 -0.71 -7.65 -3.61
CA ARG A 46 -0.90 -9.05 -3.22
C ARG A 46 -2.19 -9.59 -3.81
N GLY A 47 -2.08 -10.00 -5.06
CA GLY A 47 -3.16 -10.70 -5.75
C GLY A 47 -3.17 -12.20 -5.44
N LEU A 48 -4.20 -12.88 -5.93
CA LEU A 48 -4.35 -14.34 -5.82
C LEU A 48 -3.21 -15.11 -6.51
N GLY A 49 -2.60 -14.53 -7.54
CA GLY A 49 -1.47 -15.11 -8.27
C GLY A 49 -0.12 -14.92 -7.57
N GLY A 50 -0.06 -14.19 -6.46
CA GLY A 50 1.16 -13.88 -5.73
C GLY A 50 1.40 -12.37 -5.56
N VAL A 51 2.64 -12.04 -5.21
CA VAL A 51 3.09 -10.66 -4.98
C VAL A 51 3.63 -10.07 -6.28
N GLU A 52 3.10 -8.93 -6.69
CA GLU A 52 3.54 -8.16 -7.86
C GLU A 52 4.15 -6.83 -7.40
N LEU A 53 5.36 -6.51 -7.87
CA LEU A 53 5.99 -5.22 -7.62
C LEU A 53 5.30 -4.13 -8.44
N LEU A 54 4.84 -3.08 -7.76
CA LEU A 54 4.24 -1.91 -8.42
C LEU A 54 5.25 -0.78 -8.56
N ASP A 55 5.84 -0.34 -7.44
CA ASP A 55 6.75 0.78 -7.41
C ASP A 55 7.81 0.62 -6.29
N SER A 56 8.85 1.45 -6.34
CA SER A 56 9.90 1.51 -5.34
C SER A 56 10.46 2.92 -5.18
N VAL A 57 10.89 3.23 -3.96
CA VAL A 57 11.54 4.50 -3.65
C VAL A 57 12.71 4.26 -2.71
N LYS A 58 13.81 4.95 -2.96
CA LYS A 58 14.93 4.98 -2.01
C LYS A 58 14.57 5.92 -0.87
N LEU A 59 14.48 5.38 0.33
CA LEU A 59 14.28 6.18 1.54
C LEU A 59 15.54 7.03 1.78
N LYS A 60 15.32 8.27 2.21
CA LYS A 60 16.37 9.20 2.61
C LYS A 60 16.39 9.30 4.14
N GLU A 61 17.30 10.10 4.70
CA GLU A 61 17.42 10.29 6.15
C GLU A 61 16.11 10.71 6.83
N ASN A 62 15.28 11.51 6.16
CA ASN A 62 13.99 11.94 6.70
C ASN A 62 12.87 10.90 6.59
N GLY A 63 13.13 9.74 5.98
CA GLY A 63 12.18 8.62 5.90
C GLY A 63 10.93 8.88 5.05
N LYS A 64 10.81 10.03 4.40
CA LYS A 64 9.58 10.42 3.70
C LYS A 64 9.46 9.72 2.36
N PHE A 65 8.25 9.28 2.06
CA PHE A 65 7.92 8.62 0.81
C PHE A 65 6.50 8.91 0.35
N ALA A 66 6.25 8.72 -0.94
CA ALA A 66 4.92 8.74 -1.53
C ALA A 66 4.92 7.82 -2.76
N PHE A 67 3.89 6.99 -2.87
CA PHE A 67 3.57 6.17 -4.02
C PHE A 67 2.20 6.57 -4.55
N LYS A 68 2.01 6.49 -5.86
CA LYS A 68 0.73 6.78 -6.50
C LYS A 68 0.44 5.74 -7.57
N GLU A 69 -0.68 5.06 -7.42
CA GLU A 69 -1.06 3.94 -8.27
C GLU A 69 -2.53 3.98 -8.66
N LYS A 70 -2.90 3.20 -9.66
CA LYS A 70 -4.30 3.07 -10.09
C LYS A 70 -5.14 2.46 -8.96
N ALA A 71 -6.29 3.07 -8.69
CA ALA A 71 -7.24 2.55 -7.70
C ALA A 71 -7.76 1.18 -8.12
N PRO A 72 -7.76 0.18 -7.22
CA PRO A 72 -8.35 -1.11 -7.52
C PRO A 72 -9.88 -0.96 -7.67
N VAL A 73 -10.49 -1.89 -8.41
CA VAL A 73 -11.95 -1.90 -8.63
C VAL A 73 -12.70 -2.34 -7.37
N ASN A 74 -12.07 -3.21 -6.57
CA ASN A 74 -12.57 -3.74 -5.31
C ASN A 74 -11.47 -3.60 -4.24
N PRO A 75 -11.81 -3.74 -2.95
CA PRO A 75 -10.80 -3.86 -1.91
C PRO A 75 -9.80 -4.98 -2.20
N GLU A 76 -8.51 -4.64 -2.23
CA GLU A 76 -7.41 -5.56 -2.48
C GLU A 76 -6.31 -5.41 -1.42
N PHE A 77 -5.47 -6.44 -1.29
CA PHE A 77 -4.32 -6.43 -0.37
C PHE A 77 -3.05 -5.94 -1.06
N TYR A 78 -2.26 -5.19 -0.30
CA TYR A 78 -0.96 -4.65 -0.69
C TYR A 78 0.06 -4.89 0.42
N GLN A 79 1.34 -4.77 0.10
CA GLN A 79 2.43 -4.71 1.09
C GLN A 79 3.35 -3.55 0.85
N LEU A 80 3.85 -3.00 1.97
CA LEU A 80 5.10 -2.28 1.99
C LEU A 80 6.20 -3.25 2.42
N ARG A 81 7.33 -3.22 1.69
CA ARG A 81 8.48 -4.07 1.98
C ARG A 81 9.78 -3.27 2.05
N VAL A 82 10.57 -3.54 3.09
CA VAL A 82 11.95 -3.06 3.24
C VAL A 82 12.83 -4.25 3.60
N GLY A 83 13.74 -4.65 2.71
CA GLY A 83 14.51 -5.89 2.88
C GLY A 83 13.58 -7.10 3.04
N SER A 84 13.68 -7.79 4.18
CA SER A 84 12.81 -8.92 4.56
C SER A 84 11.57 -8.50 5.36
N GLN A 85 11.46 -7.23 5.76
CA GLN A 85 10.34 -6.74 6.56
C GLN A 85 9.17 -6.42 5.64
N VAL A 86 8.03 -7.06 5.91
CA VAL A 86 6.80 -6.92 5.11
C VAL A 86 5.67 -6.54 6.05
N ALA A 87 4.91 -5.50 5.69
CA ALA A 87 3.71 -5.10 6.42
C ALA A 87 2.50 -5.10 5.48
N VAL A 88 1.41 -5.76 5.92
CA VAL A 88 0.20 -5.97 5.13
C VAL A 88 -0.82 -4.89 5.38
N PHE A 89 -1.47 -4.45 4.30
CA PHE A 89 -2.59 -3.53 4.37
C PHE A 89 -3.56 -3.75 3.20
N ALA A 90 -4.77 -3.25 3.35
CA ALA A 90 -5.81 -3.26 2.34
C ALA A 90 -6.12 -1.83 1.86
N ILE A 91 -6.52 -1.73 0.60
CA ILE A 91 -7.00 -0.49 -0.02
C ILE A 91 -8.41 -0.76 -0.56
N ASP A 92 -9.42 -0.21 0.11
CA ASP A 92 -10.86 -0.39 -0.23
C ASP A 92 -11.38 0.80 -1.07
N SER A 93 -11.06 2.02 -0.67
CA SER A 93 -11.51 3.24 -1.37
C SER A 93 -10.76 4.52 -0.94
N ILE A 94 -9.77 4.39 -0.06
CA ILE A 94 -9.04 5.53 0.48
C ILE A 94 -8.13 6.09 -0.61
N GLU A 95 -8.41 7.32 -1.06
CA GLU A 95 -7.58 8.01 -2.07
C GLU A 95 -6.18 8.32 -1.55
N THR A 96 -5.98 8.43 -0.23
CA THR A 96 -4.67 8.69 0.38
C THR A 96 -4.52 8.01 1.74
N LEU A 97 -3.60 7.06 1.83
CA LEU A 97 -3.20 6.42 3.08
C LEU A 97 -1.99 7.18 3.66
N GLN A 98 -2.10 7.56 4.93
CA GLN A 98 -1.02 8.14 5.71
C GLN A 98 -0.39 7.07 6.58
N VAL A 99 0.90 6.82 6.34
CA VAL A 99 1.64 5.69 6.92
C VAL A 99 2.73 6.19 7.84
N ARG A 100 2.91 5.50 8.98
CA ARG A 100 4.07 5.65 9.86
C ARG A 100 4.62 4.28 10.23
N GLY A 101 5.88 4.23 10.61
CA GLY A 101 6.51 3.01 11.12
C GLY A 101 8.01 3.15 11.24
N ASP A 102 8.67 2.05 11.56
CA ASP A 102 10.11 1.92 11.61
C ASP A 102 10.59 1.00 10.46
N ALA A 103 11.54 1.45 9.64
CA ALA A 103 12.00 0.69 8.48
C ALA A 103 12.71 -0.63 8.87
N LYS A 104 13.32 -0.71 10.05
CA LYS A 104 13.98 -1.92 10.56
C LYS A 104 13.00 -2.88 11.21
N ASP A 105 11.85 -2.40 11.68
CA ASP A 105 10.78 -3.22 12.28
C ASP A 105 9.41 -2.96 11.65
N LEU A 106 9.37 -2.84 10.33
CA LEU A 106 8.19 -2.39 9.59
C LEU A 106 6.98 -3.29 9.86
N ALA A 107 7.22 -4.60 9.86
CA ALA A 107 6.21 -5.62 10.04
C ALA A 107 5.49 -5.55 11.41
N SER A 108 6.08 -4.89 12.41
CA SER A 108 5.51 -4.78 13.77
C SER A 108 5.03 -3.36 14.08
N THR A 109 5.56 -2.35 13.37
CA THR A 109 5.38 -0.92 13.71
C THR A 109 4.54 -0.14 12.71
N LEU A 110 4.24 -0.71 11.53
CA LEU A 110 3.42 -0.05 10.52
C LEU A 110 2.07 0.37 11.12
N SER A 111 1.72 1.64 10.99
CA SER A 111 0.43 2.19 11.34
C SER A 111 -0.11 3.01 10.18
N ILE A 112 -1.42 2.89 9.94
CA ILE A 112 -2.14 3.62 8.90
C ILE A 112 -3.19 4.47 9.60
N GLU A 113 -3.09 5.79 9.46
CA GLU A 113 -3.99 6.71 10.14
C GLU A 113 -5.44 6.53 9.64
N ASN A 114 -6.40 6.62 10.57
CA ASN A 114 -7.85 6.60 10.28
C ASN A 114 -8.33 5.39 9.47
N SER A 115 -7.71 4.21 9.64
CA SER A 115 -8.08 3.01 8.88
C SER A 115 -8.37 1.80 9.78
N PRO A 116 -9.64 1.65 10.25
CA PRO A 116 -10.03 0.54 11.12
C PRO A 116 -9.76 -0.85 10.53
N VAL A 117 -9.93 -1.02 9.21
CA VAL A 117 -9.63 -2.29 8.52
C VAL A 117 -8.14 -2.64 8.61
N ASN A 118 -7.27 -1.66 8.38
CA ASN A 118 -5.83 -1.87 8.48
C ASN A 118 -5.34 -2.07 9.92
N GLU A 119 -6.03 -1.46 10.89
CA GLU A 119 -5.82 -1.75 12.31
C GLU A 119 -6.11 -3.22 12.63
N GLN A 120 -7.22 -3.76 12.13
CA GLN A 120 -7.58 -5.17 12.31
C GLN A 120 -6.55 -6.11 11.67
N ILE A 121 -6.09 -5.80 10.45
CA ILE A 121 -5.03 -6.56 9.77
C ILE A 121 -3.76 -6.58 10.63
N ARG A 122 -3.32 -5.41 11.13
CA ARG A 122 -2.14 -5.31 12.01
C ARG A 122 -2.30 -6.13 13.29
N GLN A 123 -3.49 -6.12 13.89
CA GLN A 123 -3.77 -6.89 15.10
C GLN A 123 -3.67 -8.41 14.82
N ILE A 124 -4.22 -8.88 13.71
CA ILE A 124 -4.13 -10.28 13.29
C ILE A 124 -2.67 -10.68 13.07
N ASP A 125 -1.88 -9.87 12.37
CA ASP A 125 -0.45 -10.12 12.14
C ASP A 125 0.33 -10.18 13.45
N SER A 126 0.04 -9.27 14.38
CA SER A 126 0.63 -9.25 15.72
C SER A 126 0.29 -10.52 16.50
N GLN A 127 -0.98 -10.93 16.53
CA GLN A 127 -1.41 -12.15 17.21
C GLN A 127 -0.78 -13.40 16.59
N THR A 128 -0.72 -13.48 15.26
CA THR A 128 -0.09 -14.59 14.53
C THR A 128 1.39 -14.69 14.88
N ARG A 129 2.11 -13.56 14.92
CA ARG A 129 3.51 -13.52 15.36
C ARG A 129 3.68 -14.03 16.79
N GLN A 130 2.83 -13.58 17.71
CA GLN A 130 2.89 -14.03 19.11
C GLN A 130 2.62 -15.53 19.26
N VAL A 131 1.67 -16.06 18.50
CA VAL A 131 1.42 -17.51 18.45
C VAL A 131 2.65 -18.26 17.93
N ASN A 132 3.25 -17.80 16.84
CA ASN A 132 4.45 -18.43 16.26
C ASN A 132 5.65 -18.42 17.23
N ILE A 133 5.84 -17.33 17.98
CA ILE A 133 6.87 -17.25 19.03
C ILE A 133 6.62 -18.32 20.09
N ARG A 134 5.38 -18.41 20.59
CA ARG A 134 5.01 -19.40 21.63
C ARG A 134 5.15 -20.83 21.15
N ILE A 135 4.78 -21.12 19.90
CA ILE A 135 4.98 -22.44 19.28
C ILE A 135 6.49 -22.76 19.23
N SER A 136 7.32 -21.84 18.73
CA SER A 136 8.77 -22.05 18.65
C SER A 136 9.41 -22.25 20.02
N GLU A 137 8.95 -21.51 21.04
CA GLU A 137 9.41 -21.70 22.42
C GLU A 137 9.00 -23.06 22.99
N ALA A 138 7.78 -23.51 22.72
CA ALA A 138 7.30 -24.83 23.13
C ALA A 138 8.12 -25.94 22.45
N GLU A 139 8.37 -25.85 21.14
CA GLU A 139 9.20 -26.80 20.39
C GLU A 139 10.63 -26.91 20.97
N LYS A 140 11.23 -25.78 21.34
CA LYS A 140 12.54 -25.74 21.99
C LYS A 140 12.52 -26.43 23.36
N LYS A 141 11.49 -26.18 24.18
CA LYS A 141 11.35 -26.83 25.49
C LYS A 141 11.12 -28.34 25.36
N HIS A 142 10.30 -28.78 24.41
CA HIS A 142 10.07 -30.20 24.13
C HIS A 142 11.37 -30.88 23.67
N THR A 143 12.10 -30.26 22.73
CA THR A 143 13.40 -30.78 22.26
C THR A 143 14.43 -30.88 23.40
N ALA A 144 14.40 -29.93 24.34
CA ALA A 144 15.22 -29.93 25.55
C ALA A 144 14.71 -30.88 26.66
N LYS A 145 13.60 -31.60 26.43
CA LYS A 145 12.91 -32.47 27.42
C LYS A 145 12.49 -31.73 28.70
N ALA A 146 12.26 -30.42 28.60
CA ALA A 146 11.77 -29.59 29.70
C ALA A 146 10.23 -29.63 29.83
N ILE A 147 9.55 -30.10 28.78
CA ILE A 147 8.11 -30.40 28.72
C ILE A 147 7.93 -31.69 27.89
N ASP A 148 6.85 -32.41 28.13
CA ASP A 148 6.48 -33.66 27.42
C ASP A 148 6.00 -33.42 25.98
#